data_AF-A0AAV1YT51-F1
#
_entry.id   AF-A0AAV1YT51-F1
#
_cell.length_a   1.000
_cell.length_b   1.000
_cell.length_c   1.000
_cell.angle_alpha   90.00
_cell.angle_beta   90.00
_cell.angle_gamma   90.00
#
_symmetry.space_group_name_H-M   'P 1'
#
loop_
_entity.id
_entity.type
_entity.pdbx_description
1 polymer ?
#
loop_
_entity_poly.entity_id
_entity_poly.type
_entity_poly.pdbx_seq_one_letter_code
_entity_poly.pdbx_strand_id
1 'polypeptide(L)'
;MSTESISSRGNAWKSTKAPVCRSVVGKGGNYAVLRGSSLRLNCIPKVSEPQELREAGKTYVWTDEAGKELIDARYIKLNSGDLEIVNAHVGDSGIYKCTIQSSAKQVSPP
;
A
#
# COMPACT_ATOMS: atom_id res chain seq x y z
N MET A 1 -29.80 28.06 47.39
CA MET A 1 -29.27 26.68 47.38
C MET A 1 -29.55 26.14 45.98
N SER A 2 -28.63 26.20 45.01
CA SER A 2 -27.50 25.25 44.80
C SER A 2 -28.07 23.83 44.55
N THR A 3 -27.93 23.12 43.42
CA THR A 3 -26.83 22.96 42.45
C THR A 3 -27.32 22.22 41.18
N GLU A 4 -26.46 22.23 40.14
CA GLU A 4 -26.57 21.74 38.74
C GLU A 4 -26.77 20.22 38.52
N SER A 5 -27.17 19.84 37.29
CA SER A 5 -26.55 18.75 36.50
C SER A 5 -27.07 18.72 35.05
N ILE A 6 -26.18 18.99 34.07
CA ILE A 6 -26.36 18.75 32.63
C ILE A 6 -26.05 17.27 32.33
N SER A 7 -26.86 16.59 31.52
CA SER A 7 -26.47 15.32 30.88
C SER A 7 -27.00 15.22 29.45
N SER A 8 -26.11 15.47 28.50
CA SER A 8 -26.22 15.21 27.07
C SER A 8 -25.83 13.75 26.77
N ARG A 9 -26.56 13.05 25.89
CA ARG A 9 -26.20 11.77 25.23
C ARG A 9 -27.32 11.40 24.24
N GLY A 10 -27.10 11.09 22.96
CA GLY A 10 -25.88 11.01 22.18
C GLY A 10 -26.21 10.73 20.71
N ASN A 11 -25.57 11.46 19.80
CA ASN A 11 -25.59 11.17 18.37
C ASN A 11 -24.56 10.08 18.09
N ALA A 12 -25.01 8.87 17.76
CA ALA A 12 -24.13 7.74 17.42
C ALA A 12 -23.93 7.66 15.89
N TRP A 13 -23.20 8.62 15.30
CA TRP A 13 -22.64 8.42 13.97
C TRP A 13 -21.34 7.63 14.12
N LYS A 14 -21.42 6.29 14.11
CA LYS A 14 -20.22 5.45 14.00
C LYS A 14 -19.63 5.62 12.61
N SER A 15 -18.73 6.59 12.44
CA SER A 15 -17.88 6.70 11.26
C SER A 15 -16.84 5.58 11.30
N THR A 16 -17.20 4.41 10.76
CA THR A 16 -16.21 3.42 10.31
C THR A 16 -15.50 4.02 9.10
N LYS A 17 -14.43 4.79 9.35
CA LYS A 17 -13.56 5.32 8.29
C LYS A 17 -12.98 4.13 7.52
N ALA A 18 -13.36 4.03 6.24
CA ALA A 18 -12.77 3.09 5.30
C ALA A 18 -11.25 3.36 5.16
N PRO A 19 -10.41 2.33 4.89
CA PRO A 19 -9.00 2.54 4.63
C PRO A 19 -8.85 3.52 3.46
N VAL A 20 -8.08 4.59 3.67
CA VAL A 20 -7.78 5.56 2.62
C VAL A 20 -6.82 4.90 1.65
N CYS A 21 -7.34 4.44 0.50
CA CYS A 21 -6.51 4.00 -0.62
C CYS A 21 -5.75 5.19 -1.20
N ARG A 22 -4.55 5.47 -0.67
CA ARG A 22 -3.62 6.40 -1.30
C ARG A 22 -2.74 5.60 -2.26
N SER A 23 -3.03 5.65 -3.55
CA SER A 23 -2.23 4.95 -4.55
C SER A 23 -0.87 5.63 -4.70
N VAL A 24 0.14 5.14 -3.98
CA VAL A 24 1.52 5.58 -4.16
C VAL A 24 2.20 4.69 -5.19
N VAL A 25 2.39 5.21 -6.40
CA VAL A 25 3.14 4.52 -7.46
C VAL A 25 4.64 4.63 -7.15
N GLY A 26 5.30 3.48 -7.05
CA GLY A 26 6.74 3.36 -6.82
C GLY A 26 7.59 4.20 -7.79
N LYS A 27 8.84 4.51 -7.41
CA LYS A 27 9.80 5.14 -8.34
C LYS A 27 10.05 4.16 -9.49
N GLY A 28 9.64 4.54 -10.70
CA GLY A 28 9.76 3.71 -11.89
C GLY A 28 11.23 3.42 -12.25
N GLY A 29 11.47 2.24 -12.83
CA GLY A 29 12.75 1.81 -13.38
C GLY A 29 12.51 0.87 -14.55
N ASN A 30 13.43 0.87 -15.52
CA ASN A 30 13.42 -0.06 -16.64
C ASN A 30 14.37 -1.20 -16.30
N TYR A 31 13.89 -2.44 -16.40
CA TYR A 31 14.67 -3.63 -16.10
C TYR A 31 14.78 -4.48 -17.37
N ALA A 32 16.00 -4.87 -17.71
CA ALA A 32 16.27 -5.88 -18.72
C ALA A 32 16.84 -7.10 -18.00
N VAL A 33 16.26 -8.27 -18.24
CA VAL A 33 16.64 -9.51 -17.58
C VAL A 33 16.74 -10.65 -18.57
N LEU A 34 17.65 -11.58 -18.29
CA LEU A 34 17.79 -12.80 -19.06
C LEU A 34 16.68 -13.77 -18.68
N ARG A 35 16.23 -14.56 -19.65
CA ARG A 35 15.29 -15.65 -19.43
C ARG A 35 15.84 -16.61 -18.37
N GLY A 36 15.02 -17.00 -17.42
CA GLY A 36 15.36 -17.91 -16.32
C GLY A 36 16.01 -17.23 -15.11
N SER A 37 16.40 -15.96 -15.21
CA SER A 37 16.95 -15.21 -14.06
C SER A 37 15.86 -14.77 -13.08
N SER A 38 16.29 -14.36 -11.89
CA SER A 38 15.43 -13.69 -10.91
C SER A 38 15.58 -12.17 -11.01
N LEU A 39 14.47 -11.45 -10.82
CA LEU A 39 14.41 -9.99 -10.83
C LEU A 39 13.73 -9.49 -9.56
N ARG A 40 14.27 -8.43 -8.95
CA ARG A 40 13.63 -7.73 -7.84
C ARG A 40 13.19 -6.34 -8.27
N LEU A 41 11.89 -6.07 -8.15
CA LEU A 41 11.26 -4.78 -8.37
C LEU A 41 11.03 -4.09 -7.02
N ASN A 42 11.64 -2.92 -6.84
CA ASN A 42 11.51 -2.18 -5.58
C ASN A 42 10.23 -1.34 -5.55
N CYS A 43 9.45 -1.46 -4.47
CA CYS A 43 8.30 -0.58 -4.25
C CYS A 43 8.67 0.54 -3.27
N ILE A 44 9.13 1.68 -3.81
CA ILE A 44 9.51 2.83 -3.00
C ILE A 44 8.40 3.87 -3.02
N PRO A 45 7.67 4.07 -1.90
CA PRO A 45 6.66 5.13 -1.82
C PRO A 45 7.26 6.49 -2.15
N LYS A 46 6.63 7.25 -3.05
CA LYS A 46 6.88 8.68 -3.23
C LYS A 46 6.25 9.45 -2.06
N VAL A 47 6.85 9.36 -0.87
CA VAL A 47 6.31 10.02 0.32
C VAL A 47 7.35 10.95 0.90
N SER A 48 7.04 12.24 0.88
CA SER A 48 7.73 13.34 1.59
C SER A 48 7.15 13.56 3.00
N GLU A 49 6.58 12.51 3.62
CA GLU A 49 5.78 12.60 4.85
C GLU A 49 6.53 11.93 6.03
N PRO A 50 6.42 12.46 7.27
CA PRO A 50 7.38 12.22 8.33
C PRO A 50 7.44 10.77 8.82
N GLN A 51 8.61 10.44 9.37
CA GLN A 51 9.05 9.12 9.80
C GLN A 51 8.07 8.39 10.77
N GLU A 52 7.14 9.12 11.39
CA GLU A 52 6.40 8.67 12.57
C GLU A 52 5.09 7.93 12.28
N LEU A 53 4.59 7.95 11.04
CA LEU A 53 3.43 7.11 10.62
C LEU A 53 3.87 5.76 10.01
N ARG A 54 5.15 5.38 10.13
CA ARG A 54 5.77 4.54 9.10
C ARG A 54 5.42 3.06 9.07
N GLU A 55 4.97 2.39 10.12
CA GLU A 55 5.00 0.91 10.09
C GLU A 55 3.70 0.17 10.46
N ALA A 56 2.69 0.82 11.03
CA ALA A 56 1.47 0.12 11.41
C ALA A 56 0.42 0.13 10.28
N GLY A 57 0.25 -1.01 9.58
CA GLY A 57 -0.90 -1.26 8.71
C GLY A 57 -0.73 -0.89 7.23
N LYS A 58 0.49 -0.97 6.69
CA LYS A 58 0.72 -0.83 5.25
C LYS A 58 0.61 -2.18 4.56
N THR A 59 -0.21 -2.25 3.51
CA THR A 59 -0.33 -3.42 2.64
C THR A 59 0.14 -3.05 1.24
N TYR A 60 1.02 -3.86 0.67
CA TYR A 60 1.57 -3.65 -0.67
C TYR A 60 0.83 -4.54 -1.67
N VAL A 61 0.38 -3.95 -2.75
CA VAL A 61 -0.36 -4.63 -3.82
C VAL A 61 0.37 -4.42 -5.13
N TRP A 62 0.68 -5.52 -5.82
CA TRP A 62 1.32 -5.51 -7.13
C TRP A 62 0.35 -5.97 -8.21
N THR A 63 0.26 -5.20 -9.28
CA THR A 63 -0.58 -5.50 -10.45
C THR A 63 0.21 -5.31 -11.73
N ASP A 64 -0.29 -5.87 -12.82
CA ASP A 64 0.13 -5.50 -14.16
C ASP A 64 -0.39 -4.09 -14.55
N GLU A 65 -0.12 -3.70 -15.79
CA GLU A 65 -0.59 -2.43 -16.35
C GLU A 65 -2.13 -2.30 -16.33
N ALA A 66 -2.84 -3.41 -16.59
CA ALA A 66 -4.29 -3.48 -16.63
C ALA A 66 -4.94 -3.50 -15.22
N GLY A 67 -4.13 -3.56 -14.16
CA GLY A 67 -4.61 -3.63 -12.78
C GLY A 67 -4.98 -5.04 -12.33
N LYS A 68 -4.62 -6.07 -13.10
CA LYS A 68 -4.79 -7.46 -12.69
C LYS A 68 -3.73 -7.82 -11.66
N GLU A 69 -4.17 -8.47 -10.58
CA GLU A 69 -3.27 -8.91 -9.54
C GLU A 69 -2.33 -10.03 -10.05
N LEU A 70 -1.07 -9.93 -9.62
CA LEU A 70 -0.04 -10.91 -9.92
C LEU A 70 -0.17 -12.11 -8.95
N ILE A 71 -0.70 -13.22 -9.46
CA ILE A 71 -1.08 -14.41 -8.67
C ILE A 71 -0.25 -15.67 -8.97
N ASP A 72 0.71 -15.60 -9.88
CA ASP A 72 1.62 -16.72 -10.21
C ASP A 72 2.59 -17.01 -9.04
N ALA A 73 2.89 -18.29 -8.79
CA ALA A 73 3.82 -18.72 -7.74
C ALA A 73 5.25 -18.16 -7.89
N ARG A 74 5.62 -17.73 -9.10
CA ARG A 74 6.91 -17.08 -9.39
C ARG A 74 6.98 -15.63 -8.91
N TYR A 75 5.84 -15.01 -8.60
CA TYR A 75 5.73 -13.65 -8.10
C TYR A 75 5.71 -13.65 -6.57
N ILE A 76 6.88 -13.44 -5.96
CA ILE A 76 7.08 -13.48 -4.53
C ILE A 76 6.98 -12.04 -3.98
N LYS A 77 5.90 -11.75 -3.26
CA LYS A 77 5.71 -10.47 -2.57
C LYS A 77 6.49 -10.50 -1.25
N LEU A 78 7.51 -9.65 -1.14
CA LEU A 78 8.34 -9.56 0.06
C LEU A 78 7.67 -8.67 1.12
N ASN A 79 7.96 -8.93 2.40
CA ASN A 79 7.44 -8.13 3.52
C ASN A 79 7.86 -6.65 3.46
N SER A 80 8.95 -6.34 2.74
CA SER A 80 9.37 -4.96 2.48
C SER A 80 8.48 -4.22 1.48
N GLY A 81 7.56 -4.92 0.82
CA GLY A 81 6.72 -4.42 -0.26
C GLY A 81 7.30 -4.61 -1.66
N ASP A 82 8.52 -5.13 -1.77
CA ASP A 82 9.15 -5.43 -3.05
C ASP A 82 8.55 -6.68 -3.68
N LEU A 83 8.65 -6.77 -5.01
CA LEU A 83 8.27 -7.97 -5.75
C LEU A 83 9.52 -8.65 -6.29
N GLU A 84 9.65 -9.94 -6.02
CA GLU A 84 10.64 -10.79 -6.66
C GLU A 84 9.97 -11.70 -7.69
N ILE A 85 10.48 -11.69 -8.91
CA ILE A 85 10.05 -12.56 -10.00
C ILE A 85 11.14 -13.60 -10.19
N VAL A 86 10.85 -14.87 -9.91
CA VAL A 86 11.80 -15.97 -10.13
C VAL A 86 11.54 -16.66 -11.46
N ASN A 87 12.61 -17.17 -12.09
CA ASN A 87 12.53 -17.83 -13.40
C ASN A 87 11.78 -16.95 -14.42
N ALA A 88 12.34 -15.79 -14.76
CA ALA A 88 11.71 -14.83 -15.66
C ALA A 88 11.53 -15.39 -17.09
N HIS A 89 10.38 -15.11 -17.70
CA HIS A 89 10.05 -15.50 -19.07
C HIS A 89 9.75 -14.27 -19.92
N VAL A 90 9.81 -14.44 -21.25
CA VAL A 90 9.52 -13.34 -22.19
C VAL A 90 8.09 -12.80 -22.00
N GLY A 91 7.14 -13.66 -21.65
CA GLY A 91 5.75 -13.26 -21.36
C GLY A 91 5.57 -12.44 -20.08
N ASP A 92 6.58 -12.38 -19.20
CA ASP A 92 6.57 -11.48 -18.03
C ASP A 92 6.94 -10.03 -18.41
N SER A 93 7.24 -9.76 -19.69
CA SER A 93 7.59 -8.42 -20.15
C SER A 93 6.37 -7.49 -20.08
N GLY A 94 6.52 -6.35 -19.40
CA GLY A 94 5.44 -5.40 -19.27
C GLY A 94 5.67 -4.38 -18.15
N ILE A 95 4.64 -3.58 -17.89
CA ILE A 95 4.64 -2.59 -16.81
C ILE A 95 4.02 -3.21 -15.57
N TYR A 96 4.74 -3.08 -14.45
CA TYR A 96 4.33 -3.52 -13.14
C TYR A 96 4.03 -2.30 -12.26
N LYS A 97 2.89 -2.32 -11.58
CA LYS A 97 2.43 -1.24 -10.70
C LYS A 97 2.42 -1.73 -9.26
N CYS A 98 3.09 -1.00 -8.39
CA CYS A 98 2.97 -1.17 -6.95
C CYS A 98 2.04 -0.10 -6.37
N THR A 99 1.14 -0.51 -5.50
CA THR A 99 0.21 0.34 -4.75
C THR A 99 0.35 0.04 -3.27
N ILE A 100 0.45 1.10 -2.46
CA ILE A 100 0.56 0.98 -1.00
C ILE A 100 -0.77 1.40 -0.39
N GLN A 101 -1.46 0.47 0.24
CA GLN A 101 -2.66 0.75 1.01
C GLN A 101 -2.26 1.02 2.45
N SER A 102 -2.69 2.15 3.00
CA SER A 102 -2.44 2.51 4.40
C SER A 102 -3.76 2.74 5.11
N SER A 103 -3.97 2.06 6.23
CA SER A 103 -5.04 2.40 7.16
C SER A 103 -4.64 3.63 7.98
N ALA A 104 -4.58 4.81 7.35
CA ALA A 104 -4.28 6.03 8.07
C ALA A 104 -5.38 6.29 9.14
N LYS A 105 -5.03 6.23 10.43
CA LYS A 105 -5.81 6.90 11.47
C LYS A 105 -5.64 8.39 11.22
N GLN A 106 -6.68 9.05 10.70
CA GLN A 106 -6.69 10.49 10.63
C GLN A 106 -6.65 11.09 12.03
N VAL A 107 -5.56 11.77 12.37
CA VAL A 107 -5.55 12.74 13.47
C VAL A 107 -6.24 13.99 12.92
N SER A 108 -7.48 14.22 13.33
CA SER A 108 -8.18 15.49 13.05
C SER A 108 -7.49 16.61 13.85
N PRO A 109 -7.25 17.79 13.26
CA PRO A 109 -6.84 18.96 14.02
C PRO A 109 -7.91 19.33 15.08
N PRO A 110 -7.50 19.92 16.22
CA PRO A 110 -8.42 20.35 17.28
C PRO A 110 -9.38 21.45 16.83
#